data_AF-A0A369L0L5-F1
#
_entry.id   AF-A0A369L0L5-F1
#
_cell.length_a   1.000
_cell.length_b   1.000
_cell.length_c   1.000
_cell.angle_alpha   90.00
_cell.angle_beta   90.00
_cell.angle_gamma   90.00
#
_symmetry.space_group_name_H-M   'P 1'
#
loop_
_entity.id
_entity.type
_entity.pdbx_description
1 polymer ?
#
loop_
_entity_poly.entity_id
_entity_poly.type
_entity_poly.pdbx_seq_one_letter_code
_entity_poly.pdbx_strand_id
1 'polypeptide(L)'
;MNFTIQKILSSTLPESFLQCAIELEEKVNNNNFTSWSFANQNGCMSAYWADEYSINNKKNNDNLHPCFDLSSLTKPFFINLFFREKFKDDYIKILLNPLKEINIDLNKSGVNKNLLDHLINHKNRYTLDSFLSHYSGAKKWFWMGSALWDQSNTYYDVLINKKDKNFINKVKINLNNSVIKSFDSISYGNNCYSDVNYFLLARIVEDNFLDNNGWIGLINFLNNNLNTNFYHSSIHLEKINNFIPFYSYMSINKDEISLIKKNKFKYGFCNDNNANFLSYFRENSIVSGHAGFFGNIIDVKIAVKKLINSQRKILNSKNYISKVNNQFVFGLDTPSKENSVSGIKDWDLYKNKVFGHLGYTGTSFWFCVDENKNEQYHILLTNRTAKRKKYGIKKCPRIFIYNEYTSCSKYFLLNENDFYECSEEEVQSALLESRKLSKIIWNYSDIKLAPNINELRINLAKKLWNI
;
A
#
# COMPACT_ATOMS: atom_id res chain seq x y z
N MET A 1 -17.04 18.54 -11.99
CA MET A 1 -18.23 17.89 -11.41
C MET A 1 -19.47 18.70 -11.78
N ASN A 2 -20.59 18.07 -12.15
CA ASN A 2 -21.83 18.76 -12.52
C ASN A 2 -22.33 19.65 -11.36
N PHE A 3 -22.90 20.82 -11.66
CA PHE A 3 -23.48 21.77 -10.70
C PHE A 3 -24.51 21.11 -9.76
N THR A 4 -25.35 20.20 -10.29
CA THR A 4 -26.36 19.48 -9.48
C THR A 4 -25.71 18.66 -8.37
N ILE A 5 -24.61 17.97 -8.67
CA ILE A 5 -23.85 17.16 -7.69
C ILE A 5 -23.25 18.07 -6.61
N GLN A 6 -22.66 19.19 -7.02
CA GLN A 6 -22.07 20.16 -6.09
C GLN A 6 -23.11 20.71 -5.11
N LYS A 7 -24.31 21.04 -5.59
CA LYS A 7 -25.39 21.60 -4.76
C LYS A 7 -25.89 20.62 -3.70
N ILE A 8 -26.02 19.33 -4.04
CA ILE A 8 -26.49 18.30 -3.09
C ILE A 8 -25.38 17.95 -2.08
N LEU A 9 -24.13 17.86 -2.55
CA LEU A 9 -23.01 17.61 -1.65
C LEU A 9 -22.72 18.79 -0.73
N SER A 10 -22.92 20.04 -1.16
CA SER A 10 -22.62 21.23 -0.34
C SER A 10 -23.56 21.40 0.85
N SER A 11 -24.79 20.87 0.80
CA SER A 11 -25.68 20.84 1.98
C SER A 11 -25.29 19.78 3.01
N THR A 12 -24.34 18.92 2.68
CA THR A 12 -24.06 17.69 3.44
C THR A 12 -22.61 17.59 3.89
N LEU A 13 -21.67 18.00 3.05
CA LEU A 13 -20.24 17.87 3.28
C LEU A 13 -19.65 19.16 3.85
N PRO A 14 -18.66 19.07 4.74
CA PRO A 14 -17.79 20.19 5.03
C PRO A 14 -17.15 20.75 3.75
N GLU A 15 -16.93 22.06 3.70
CA GLU A 15 -16.40 22.75 2.51
C GLU A 15 -15.07 22.14 2.02
N SER A 16 -14.16 21.79 2.93
CA SER A 16 -12.90 21.14 2.56
C SER A 16 -13.10 19.79 1.87
N PHE A 17 -14.08 18.98 2.31
CA PHE A 17 -14.42 17.71 1.69
C PHE A 17 -15.06 17.90 0.32
N LEU A 18 -15.96 18.87 0.18
CA LEU A 18 -16.58 19.21 -1.09
C LEU A 18 -15.51 19.63 -2.12
N GLN A 19 -14.59 20.51 -1.74
CA GLN A 19 -13.50 20.95 -2.61
C GLN A 19 -12.59 19.79 -3.03
N CYS A 20 -12.25 18.89 -2.09
CA CYS A 20 -11.51 17.67 -2.41
C CYS A 20 -12.25 16.76 -3.40
N ALA A 21 -13.56 16.56 -3.19
CA ALA A 21 -14.38 15.75 -4.09
C ALA A 21 -14.49 16.35 -5.50
N ILE A 22 -14.65 17.68 -5.62
CA ILE A 22 -14.64 18.39 -6.91
C ILE A 22 -13.34 18.12 -7.68
N GLU A 23 -12.20 18.31 -7.03
CA GLU A 23 -10.88 18.14 -7.65
C GLU A 23 -10.62 16.68 -8.04
N LEU A 24 -10.99 15.73 -7.18
CA LEU A 24 -10.86 14.30 -7.46
C LEU A 24 -11.73 13.86 -8.65
N GLU A 25 -12.98 14.29 -8.72
CA GLU A 25 -13.87 13.97 -9.85
C GLU A 25 -13.41 14.63 -11.16
N GLU A 26 -12.78 15.80 -11.12
CA GLU A 26 -12.11 16.38 -12.30
C GLU A 26 -10.97 15.46 -12.79
N LYS A 27 -10.18 14.88 -11.88
CA LYS A 27 -9.12 13.94 -12.27
C LYS A 27 -9.69 12.60 -12.77
N VAL A 28 -10.85 12.15 -12.26
CA VAL A 28 -11.58 11.01 -12.83
C VAL A 28 -12.02 11.29 -14.26
N ASN A 29 -12.60 12.45 -14.54
CA ASN A 29 -13.01 12.86 -15.90
C ASN A 29 -11.82 12.93 -16.87
N ASN A 30 -10.64 13.29 -16.36
CA ASN A 30 -9.39 13.30 -17.11
C ASN A 30 -8.74 11.91 -17.27
N ASN A 31 -9.39 10.85 -16.78
CA ASN A 31 -8.94 9.45 -16.81
C ASN A 31 -7.61 9.24 -16.06
N ASN A 32 -7.36 9.98 -14.97
CA ASN A 32 -6.15 9.78 -14.14
C ASN A 32 -6.28 8.56 -13.21
N PHE A 33 -7.49 8.29 -12.75
CA PHE A 33 -7.92 7.14 -11.96
C PHE A 33 -9.44 7.03 -12.09
N THR A 34 -10.03 5.95 -11.58
CA THR A 34 -11.48 5.71 -11.68
C THR A 34 -12.17 5.72 -10.33
N SER A 35 -11.40 5.45 -9.28
CA SER A 35 -11.88 5.32 -7.92
C SER A 35 -10.94 6.02 -6.95
N TRP A 36 -11.52 6.60 -5.90
CA TRP A 36 -10.78 7.28 -4.85
C TRP A 36 -11.46 7.15 -3.49
N SER A 37 -10.66 7.28 -2.44
CA SER A 37 -11.09 7.52 -1.07
C SER A 37 -10.17 8.54 -0.43
N PHE A 38 -10.68 9.40 0.43
CA PHE A 38 -9.84 10.24 1.29
C PHE A 38 -10.42 10.35 2.69
N ALA A 39 -9.58 10.71 3.65
CA ALA A 39 -9.97 10.88 5.04
C ALA A 39 -9.12 11.93 5.75
N ASN A 40 -9.68 12.51 6.80
CA ASN A 40 -8.93 13.23 7.83
C ASN A 40 -9.53 12.89 9.21
N GLN A 41 -9.30 13.71 10.24
CA GLN A 41 -9.82 13.50 11.59
C GLN A 41 -11.36 13.64 11.71
N ASN A 42 -12.02 14.33 10.77
CA ASN A 42 -13.45 14.61 10.82
C ASN A 42 -14.30 13.51 10.15
N GLY A 43 -13.78 12.87 9.11
CA GLY A 43 -14.52 11.86 8.37
C GLY A 43 -13.73 11.25 7.23
N CYS A 44 -14.40 10.41 6.44
CA CYS A 44 -13.88 9.90 5.18
C CYS A 44 -14.93 9.91 4.08
N MET A 45 -14.46 9.98 2.85
CA MET A 45 -15.30 9.94 1.67
C MET A 45 -14.69 9.02 0.61
N SER A 46 -15.52 8.31 -0.13
CA SER A 46 -15.13 7.49 -1.27
C SER A 46 -16.03 7.74 -2.46
N ALA A 47 -15.49 7.54 -3.66
CA ALA A 47 -16.30 7.39 -4.86
C ALA A 47 -15.70 6.36 -5.83
N TYR A 48 -16.54 5.45 -6.30
CA TYR A 48 -16.18 4.35 -7.21
C TYR A 48 -17.35 4.01 -8.15
N TRP A 49 -17.08 3.35 -9.27
CA TRP A 49 -18.14 2.85 -10.15
C TRP A 49 -18.65 1.51 -9.64
N ALA A 50 -19.96 1.27 -9.72
CA ALA A 50 -20.56 0.03 -9.20
C ALA A 50 -20.03 -1.25 -9.88
N ASP A 51 -19.47 -1.16 -11.09
CA ASP A 51 -18.85 -2.28 -11.81
C ASP A 51 -17.39 -2.56 -11.41
N GLU A 52 -16.77 -1.68 -10.62
CA GLU A 52 -15.38 -1.76 -10.17
C GLU A 52 -15.20 -2.42 -8.79
N TYR A 53 -16.28 -2.61 -8.04
CA TYR A 53 -16.24 -3.15 -6.68
C TYR A 53 -17.28 -4.26 -6.53
N SER A 54 -16.89 -5.37 -5.89
CA SER A 54 -17.83 -6.43 -5.53
C SER A 54 -17.88 -6.54 -4.02
N ILE A 55 -19.07 -6.35 -3.45
CA ILE A 55 -19.32 -6.71 -2.06
C ILE A 55 -19.15 -8.22 -1.91
N ASN A 56 -18.62 -8.64 -0.77
CA ASN A 56 -18.55 -10.04 -0.40
C ASN A 56 -19.89 -10.42 0.26
N ASN A 57 -20.75 -11.16 -0.45
CA ASN A 57 -22.13 -11.49 -0.03
C ASN A 57 -22.28 -12.24 1.32
N LYS A 58 -21.21 -12.44 2.10
CA LYS A 58 -21.19 -13.31 3.29
C LYS A 58 -21.17 -12.58 4.63
N LYS A 59 -21.13 -11.24 4.69
CA LYS A 59 -21.20 -10.50 5.96
C LYS A 59 -22.11 -9.27 5.86
N ASN A 60 -23.10 -9.20 6.75
CA ASN A 60 -24.07 -8.11 6.86
C ASN A 60 -23.51 -6.79 7.44
N ASN A 61 -22.20 -6.72 7.75
CA ASN A 61 -21.56 -5.54 8.36
C ASN A 61 -20.34 -5.03 7.55
N ASP A 62 -20.22 -5.43 6.29
CA ASP A 62 -19.12 -4.96 5.46
C ASP A 62 -19.37 -3.49 5.09
N ASN A 63 -18.54 -2.60 5.64
CA ASN A 63 -18.47 -1.21 5.24
C ASN A 63 -18.34 -1.10 3.70
N LEU A 64 -19.23 -0.33 3.07
CA LEU A 64 -19.30 -0.17 1.63
C LEU A 64 -18.13 0.61 1.02
N HIS A 65 -17.25 1.22 1.83
CA HIS A 65 -16.04 1.84 1.31
C HIS A 65 -15.15 0.83 0.57
N PRO A 66 -14.70 1.13 -0.67
CA PRO A 66 -14.00 0.18 -1.49
C PRO A 66 -12.56 -0.10 -1.00
N CYS A 67 -12.07 -1.31 -1.26
CA CYS A 67 -10.69 -1.70 -0.98
C CYS A 67 -9.75 -1.38 -2.16
N PHE A 68 -8.57 -0.85 -1.86
CA PHE A 68 -7.55 -0.45 -2.85
C PHE A 68 -6.27 -1.28 -2.69
N ASP A 69 -5.50 -1.42 -3.77
CA ASP A 69 -4.08 -1.77 -3.69
C ASP A 69 -3.31 -0.62 -3.03
N LEU A 70 -2.78 -0.87 -1.85
CA LEU A 70 -2.08 0.12 -1.04
C LEU A 70 -0.65 0.38 -1.56
N SER A 71 -0.15 -0.40 -2.53
CA SER A 71 1.21 -0.25 -3.08
C SER A 71 2.25 -0.21 -1.95
N SER A 72 3.21 0.72 -2.01
CA SER A 72 4.24 0.89 -0.99
C SER A 72 3.71 1.27 0.39
N LEU A 73 2.45 1.69 0.57
CA LEU A 73 1.89 1.83 1.92
C LEU A 73 1.82 0.47 2.66
N THR A 74 2.01 -0.65 1.95
CA THR A 74 2.32 -1.96 2.55
C THR A 74 3.49 -1.86 3.54
N LYS A 75 4.52 -1.08 3.24
CA LYS A 75 5.72 -0.93 4.10
C LYS A 75 5.35 -0.51 5.53
N PRO A 76 4.70 0.66 5.74
CA PRO A 76 4.27 1.07 7.07
C PRO A 76 3.14 0.21 7.64
N PHE A 77 2.19 -0.26 6.82
CA PHE A 77 0.98 -0.93 7.35
C PHE A 77 1.10 -2.44 7.57
N PHE A 78 2.12 -3.09 6.99
CA PHE A 78 2.32 -4.52 7.12
C PHE A 78 3.50 -4.82 8.07
N ILE A 79 4.73 -4.75 7.58
CA ILE A 79 5.90 -5.17 8.34
C ILE A 79 6.23 -4.19 9.47
N ASN A 80 6.13 -2.89 9.23
CA ASN A 80 6.44 -1.89 10.25
C ASN A 80 5.42 -1.93 11.40
N LEU A 81 4.11 -1.89 11.09
CA LEU A 81 3.07 -2.07 12.10
C LEU A 81 3.16 -3.42 12.82
N PHE A 82 3.55 -4.50 12.12
CA PHE A 82 3.80 -5.78 12.77
C PHE A 82 4.85 -5.67 13.87
N PHE A 83 6.02 -5.09 13.57
CA PHE A 83 7.05 -4.90 14.59
C PHE A 83 6.59 -4.00 15.74
N ARG A 84 5.85 -2.92 15.43
CA ARG A 84 5.29 -2.03 16.46
C ARG A 84 4.32 -2.77 17.39
N GLU A 85 3.45 -3.61 16.85
CA GLU A 85 2.51 -4.40 17.65
C GLU A 85 3.16 -5.56 18.40
N LYS A 86 4.15 -6.20 17.77
CA LYS A 86 4.88 -7.33 18.35
C LYS A 86 5.74 -6.92 19.54
N PHE A 87 6.45 -5.80 19.42
CA PHE A 87 7.43 -5.36 20.41
C PHE A 87 6.92 -4.26 21.34
N LYS A 88 5.84 -3.56 21.00
CA LYS A 88 5.20 -2.52 21.83
C LYS A 88 6.22 -1.55 22.41
N ASP A 89 6.40 -1.54 23.74
CA ASP A 89 7.27 -0.59 24.43
C ASP A 89 8.77 -0.92 24.23
N ASP A 90 9.13 -2.16 23.86
CA ASP A 90 10.49 -2.56 23.50
C ASP A 90 10.83 -2.30 22.02
N TYR A 91 9.90 -1.75 21.23
CA TYR A 91 10.06 -1.57 19.79
C TYR A 91 11.38 -0.88 19.42
N ILE A 92 11.71 0.26 20.03
CA ILE A 92 12.92 1.02 19.69
C ILE A 92 14.19 0.27 20.08
N LYS A 93 14.18 -0.33 21.28
CA LYS A 93 15.31 -1.13 21.77
C LYS A 93 15.62 -2.27 20.79
N ILE A 94 14.60 -3.00 20.37
CA ILE A 94 14.78 -4.13 19.45
C ILE A 94 15.15 -3.65 18.05
N LEU A 95 14.53 -2.57 17.56
CA LEU A 95 14.73 -2.09 16.19
C LEU A 95 16.16 -1.55 15.95
N LEU A 96 16.74 -0.90 16.97
CA LEU A 96 18.06 -0.30 16.92
C LEU A 96 19.20 -1.25 17.31
N ASN A 97 18.88 -2.39 17.93
CA ASN A 97 19.89 -3.39 18.22
C ASN A 97 20.40 -4.06 16.92
N PRO A 98 21.72 -4.34 16.82
CA PRO A 98 22.26 -5.16 15.75
C PRO A 98 21.53 -6.51 15.66
N LEU A 99 21.35 -7.03 14.44
CA LEU A 99 20.64 -8.29 14.20
C LEU A 99 21.24 -9.48 14.99
N LYS A 100 22.56 -9.44 15.24
CA LYS A 100 23.27 -10.42 16.07
C LYS A 100 22.77 -10.46 17.53
N GLU A 101 22.20 -9.36 18.01
CA GLU A 101 21.80 -9.15 19.40
C GLU A 101 20.29 -9.37 19.63
N ILE A 102 19.50 -9.61 18.58
CA ILE A 102 18.03 -9.84 18.68
C ILE A 102 17.63 -11.32 18.63
N ASN A 103 18.54 -12.24 18.99
CA ASN A 103 18.33 -13.69 19.07
C ASN A 103 17.78 -14.33 17.78
N ILE A 104 18.31 -13.97 16.61
CA ILE A 104 17.99 -14.65 15.35
C ILE A 104 18.57 -16.07 15.37
N ASP A 105 17.70 -17.08 15.27
CA ASP A 105 18.07 -18.49 15.37
C ASP A 105 18.45 -19.05 13.98
N LEU A 106 19.74 -18.93 13.63
CA LEU A 106 20.28 -19.42 12.35
C LEU A 106 20.09 -20.93 12.12
N ASN A 107 19.85 -21.72 13.18
CA ASN A 107 19.63 -23.16 13.03
C ASN A 107 18.22 -23.47 12.51
N LYS A 108 17.26 -22.56 12.69
CA LYS A 108 15.90 -22.69 12.18
C LYS A 108 15.71 -22.06 10.80
N SER A 109 16.69 -21.33 10.30
CA SER A 109 16.56 -20.46 9.12
C SER A 109 16.44 -21.15 7.76
N GLY A 110 16.38 -22.49 7.70
CA GLY A 110 16.11 -23.27 6.49
C GLY A 110 16.77 -22.71 5.21
N VAL A 111 15.93 -22.30 4.25
CA VAL A 111 16.35 -21.74 2.94
C VAL A 111 16.93 -20.32 3.01
N ASN A 112 16.72 -19.59 4.10
CA ASN A 112 17.24 -18.23 4.30
C ASN A 112 18.51 -18.19 5.15
N LYS A 113 19.02 -19.35 5.62
CA LYS A 113 20.23 -19.44 6.47
C LYS A 113 21.41 -18.62 5.95
N ASN A 114 21.78 -18.79 4.68
CA ASN A 114 22.92 -18.07 4.08
C ASN A 114 22.68 -16.55 4.04
N LEU A 115 21.44 -16.13 3.81
CA LEU A 115 21.08 -14.72 3.83
C LEU A 115 21.20 -14.15 5.23
N LEU A 116 20.60 -14.81 6.23
CA LEU A 116 20.62 -14.32 7.60
C LEU A 116 22.02 -14.34 8.19
N ASP A 117 22.82 -15.38 7.90
CA ASP A 117 24.24 -15.45 8.29
C ASP A 117 25.04 -14.28 7.70
N HIS A 118 24.84 -13.99 6.40
CA HIS A 118 25.45 -12.83 5.76
C HIS A 118 25.07 -11.52 6.46
N LEU A 119 23.79 -11.32 6.80
CA LEU A 119 23.34 -10.09 7.47
C LEU A 119 23.87 -9.96 8.91
N ILE A 120 23.88 -11.04 9.67
CA ILE A 120 24.30 -11.06 11.09
C ILE A 120 25.81 -10.84 11.22
N ASN A 121 26.59 -11.47 10.35
CA ASN A 121 28.06 -11.42 10.39
C ASN A 121 28.65 -10.30 9.54
N HIS A 122 27.82 -9.47 8.90
CA HIS A 122 28.29 -8.35 8.09
C HIS A 122 28.99 -7.28 8.95
N LYS A 123 30.07 -6.70 8.41
CA LYS A 123 30.84 -5.62 9.05
C LYS A 123 29.99 -4.38 9.40
N ASN A 124 28.91 -4.14 8.65
CA ASN A 124 28.03 -2.97 8.82
C ASN A 124 27.05 -3.11 10.01
N ARG A 125 27.05 -4.23 10.76
CA ARG A 125 26.17 -4.46 11.92
C ARG A 125 24.73 -4.03 11.67
N TYR A 126 24.07 -4.65 10.69
CA TYR A 126 22.69 -4.30 10.32
C TYR A 126 21.76 -4.35 11.53
N THR A 127 20.75 -3.47 11.52
CA THR A 127 19.65 -3.42 12.48
C THR A 127 18.33 -3.56 11.71
N LEU A 128 17.21 -3.83 12.40
CA LEU A 128 15.91 -3.81 11.71
C LEU A 128 15.59 -2.42 11.14
N ASP A 129 15.97 -1.34 11.83
CA ASP A 129 15.77 0.04 11.36
C ASP A 129 16.55 0.32 10.08
N SER A 130 17.76 -0.25 9.94
CA SER A 130 18.58 -0.05 8.74
C SER A 130 17.83 -0.49 7.47
N PHE A 131 16.93 -1.47 7.56
CA PHE A 131 16.06 -1.86 6.46
C PHE A 131 14.79 -1.01 6.41
N LEU A 132 14.08 -0.83 7.53
CA LEU A 132 12.82 -0.06 7.57
C LEU A 132 13.00 1.35 7.01
N SER A 133 14.09 2.01 7.41
CA SER A 133 14.41 3.40 7.07
C SER A 133 15.39 3.52 5.90
N HIS A 134 15.63 2.44 5.17
CA HIS A 134 16.40 2.44 3.93
C HIS A 134 17.87 2.89 4.04
N TYR A 135 18.53 2.56 5.16
CA TYR A 135 19.96 2.84 5.45
C TYR A 135 20.89 1.63 5.27
N SER A 136 20.36 0.50 4.82
CA SER A 136 21.12 -0.76 4.71
C SER A 136 22.20 -0.77 3.63
N GLY A 137 22.25 0.23 2.75
CA GLY A 137 23.10 0.22 1.57
C GLY A 137 22.64 -0.73 0.46
N ALA A 138 21.41 -1.26 0.54
CA ALA A 138 20.80 -1.97 -0.58
C ALA A 138 20.65 -1.02 -1.79
N LYS A 139 21.06 -1.50 -2.97
CA LYS A 139 20.88 -0.78 -4.25
C LYS A 139 19.42 -0.43 -4.48
N LYS A 140 19.19 0.63 -5.26
CA LYS A 140 17.86 0.96 -5.80
C LYS A 140 17.28 -0.25 -6.54
N TRP A 141 15.95 -0.27 -6.64
CA TRP A 141 15.11 -1.29 -7.30
C TRP A 141 15.85 -2.22 -8.27
N PHE A 142 15.67 -3.53 -8.10
CA PHE A 142 16.02 -4.52 -9.13
C PHE A 142 14.85 -5.45 -9.40
N TRP A 143 14.78 -5.99 -10.62
CA TRP A 143 13.75 -6.94 -11.02
C TRP A 143 13.99 -8.29 -10.33
N MET A 144 13.14 -8.66 -9.36
CA MET A 144 13.27 -9.93 -8.63
C MET A 144 12.96 -11.14 -9.50
N GLY A 145 12.24 -10.95 -10.61
CA GLY A 145 12.09 -12.00 -11.61
C GLY A 145 13.42 -12.43 -12.22
N SER A 146 14.49 -11.62 -12.14
CA SER A 146 15.86 -12.02 -12.52
C SER A 146 16.36 -13.27 -11.76
N ALA A 147 15.81 -13.56 -10.58
CA ALA A 147 16.20 -14.74 -9.79
C ALA A 147 15.66 -16.07 -10.35
N LEU A 148 14.77 -16.04 -11.34
CA LEU A 148 14.48 -17.24 -12.13
C LEU A 148 15.63 -17.58 -13.06
N TRP A 149 16.52 -16.65 -13.38
CA TRP A 149 17.48 -16.78 -14.48
C TRP A 149 18.89 -17.06 -13.94
N ASP A 150 19.53 -18.12 -14.44
CA ASP A 150 20.94 -18.39 -14.19
C ASP A 150 21.77 -17.56 -15.19
N GLN A 151 22.85 -16.93 -14.71
CA GLN A 151 23.64 -15.96 -15.46
C GLN A 151 24.55 -16.61 -16.53
N SER A 152 24.31 -17.87 -16.89
CA SER A 152 25.28 -18.65 -17.64
C SER A 152 25.11 -18.65 -19.16
N ASN A 153 24.01 -18.15 -19.77
CA ASN A 153 23.97 -17.82 -21.21
C ASN A 153 22.69 -17.10 -21.65
N THR A 154 22.80 -16.31 -22.72
CA THR A 154 21.72 -15.65 -23.45
C THR A 154 20.66 -16.65 -23.93
N TYR A 155 19.55 -16.75 -23.20
CA TYR A 155 18.16 -16.81 -23.66
C TYR A 155 17.33 -17.08 -22.41
N TYR A 156 16.28 -16.29 -22.26
CA TYR A 156 15.39 -16.28 -21.12
C TYR A 156 14.47 -17.54 -21.12
N ASP A 157 15.03 -18.72 -20.80
CA ASP A 157 14.30 -19.87 -20.24
C ASP A 157 15.14 -20.65 -19.22
N VAL A 158 15.00 -20.36 -17.92
CA VAL A 158 15.43 -21.33 -16.90
C VAL A 158 14.28 -22.28 -16.64
N LEU A 159 14.55 -23.53 -17.01
CA LEU A 159 13.81 -24.73 -16.68
C LEU A 159 13.82 -25.00 -15.16
N ILE A 160 13.31 -24.10 -14.31
CA ILE A 160 12.87 -24.52 -12.98
C ILE A 160 11.55 -25.25 -13.20
N ASN A 161 11.65 -26.58 -13.27
CA ASN A 161 10.50 -27.45 -13.49
C ASN A 161 9.47 -27.18 -12.38
N LYS A 162 8.29 -26.65 -12.72
CA LYS A 162 7.19 -26.42 -11.75
C LYS A 162 6.71 -27.72 -11.08
N LYS A 163 7.05 -28.88 -11.66
CA LYS A 163 6.80 -30.21 -11.08
C LYS A 163 7.85 -30.60 -10.03
N ASP A 164 8.96 -29.86 -9.89
CA ASP A 164 9.94 -30.07 -8.83
C ASP A 164 9.32 -29.68 -7.49
N LYS A 165 9.29 -30.63 -6.54
CA LYS A 165 8.78 -30.41 -5.19
C LYS A 165 9.55 -29.33 -4.43
N ASN A 166 10.82 -29.09 -4.79
CA ASN A 166 11.68 -28.06 -4.20
C ASN A 166 11.74 -26.77 -5.01
N PHE A 167 10.90 -26.61 -6.04
CA PHE A 167 10.85 -25.45 -6.92
C PHE A 167 10.87 -24.12 -6.13
N ILE A 168 10.01 -23.98 -5.13
CA ILE A 168 9.90 -22.75 -4.32
C ILE A 168 11.16 -22.47 -3.51
N ASN A 169 11.76 -23.51 -2.92
CA ASN A 169 12.99 -23.37 -2.14
C ASN A 169 14.15 -22.90 -3.03
N LYS A 170 14.26 -23.44 -4.25
CA LYS A 170 15.24 -22.98 -5.24
C LYS A 170 15.04 -21.52 -5.62
N VAL A 171 13.79 -21.10 -5.86
CA VAL A 171 13.47 -19.69 -6.14
C VAL A 171 13.85 -18.79 -4.96
N LYS A 172 13.54 -19.18 -3.71
CA LYS A 172 13.94 -18.44 -2.51
C LYS A 172 15.46 -18.30 -2.40
N ILE A 173 16.20 -19.40 -2.59
CA ILE A 173 17.68 -19.38 -2.54
C ILE A 173 18.24 -18.43 -3.60
N ASN A 174 17.75 -18.49 -4.84
CA ASN A 174 18.21 -17.60 -5.91
C ASN A 174 17.91 -16.13 -5.60
N LEU A 175 16.71 -15.83 -5.09
CA LEU A 175 16.34 -14.48 -4.66
C LEU A 175 17.26 -13.99 -3.55
N ASN A 176 17.49 -14.82 -2.53
CA ASN A 176 18.38 -14.52 -1.41
C ASN A 176 19.80 -14.20 -1.91
N ASN A 177 20.35 -15.01 -2.81
CA ASN A 177 21.66 -14.78 -3.41
C ASN A 177 21.72 -13.48 -4.23
N SER A 178 20.67 -13.19 -5.00
CA SER A 178 20.56 -11.94 -5.78
C SER A 178 20.53 -10.71 -4.87
N VAL A 179 19.77 -10.79 -3.77
CA VAL A 179 19.69 -9.73 -2.78
C VAL A 179 21.01 -9.48 -2.07
N ILE A 180 21.76 -10.53 -1.70
CA ILE A 180 23.10 -10.37 -1.11
C ILE A 180 24.02 -9.56 -2.04
N LYS A 181 23.99 -9.84 -3.35
CA LYS A 181 24.77 -9.10 -4.37
C LYS A 181 24.29 -7.64 -4.56
N SER A 182 23.12 -7.30 -4.06
CA SER A 182 22.54 -5.96 -4.19
C SER A 182 23.05 -4.97 -3.14
N PHE A 183 23.77 -5.41 -2.11
CA PHE A 183 24.36 -4.52 -1.11
C PHE A 183 25.60 -3.82 -1.64
N ASP A 184 25.71 -2.54 -1.32
CA ASP A 184 26.92 -1.75 -1.48
C ASP A 184 27.34 -1.19 -0.12
N SER A 185 28.51 -1.63 0.36
CA SER A 185 29.01 -1.19 1.67
C SER A 185 29.32 0.30 1.74
N ILE A 186 29.58 0.96 0.59
CA ILE A 186 29.81 2.40 0.51
C ILE A 186 28.48 3.16 0.74
N SER A 187 27.37 2.56 0.33
CA SER A 187 26.03 3.13 0.46
C SER A 187 25.39 2.90 1.84
N TYR A 188 26.02 2.14 2.74
CA TYR A 188 25.50 1.92 4.09
C TYR A 188 25.45 3.23 4.89
N GLY A 189 24.36 3.44 5.64
CA GLY A 189 24.10 4.69 6.36
C GLY A 189 23.55 5.82 5.48
N ASN A 190 23.59 5.70 4.15
CA ASN A 190 22.99 6.65 3.23
C ASN A 190 21.53 6.28 2.93
N ASN A 191 20.66 7.29 2.78
CA ASN A 191 19.27 7.11 2.38
C ASN A 191 19.20 6.56 0.94
N CYS A 192 18.76 5.31 0.78
CA CYS A 192 18.52 4.70 -0.54
C CYS A 192 17.22 3.91 -0.56
N TYR A 193 16.14 4.52 -1.07
CA TYR A 193 14.87 3.82 -1.22
C TYR A 193 15.05 2.56 -2.08
N SER A 194 14.67 1.41 -1.50
CA SER A 194 14.87 0.10 -2.09
C SER A 194 13.84 -0.90 -1.57
N ASP A 195 13.15 -1.57 -2.50
CA ASP A 195 12.20 -2.64 -2.17
C ASP A 195 12.90 -3.88 -1.58
N VAL A 196 14.19 -4.01 -1.83
CA VAL A 196 15.04 -5.08 -1.27
C VAL A 196 14.98 -5.08 0.25
N ASN A 197 14.97 -3.90 0.88
CA ASN A 197 14.93 -3.80 2.33
C ASN A 197 13.71 -4.48 2.93
N TYR A 198 12.55 -4.30 2.31
CA TYR A 198 11.32 -4.87 2.82
C TYR A 198 11.14 -6.33 2.39
N PHE A 199 11.78 -6.76 1.30
CA PHE A 199 11.95 -8.20 1.03
C PHE A 199 12.78 -8.89 2.12
N LEU A 200 13.90 -8.28 2.53
CA LEU A 200 14.77 -8.79 3.58
C LEU A 200 14.07 -8.86 4.92
N LEU A 201 13.35 -7.80 5.30
CA LEU A 201 12.54 -7.82 6.51
C LEU A 201 11.49 -8.93 6.47
N ALA A 202 10.87 -9.18 5.32
CA ALA A 202 9.95 -10.31 5.19
C ALA A 202 10.65 -11.65 5.44
N ARG A 203 11.89 -11.86 4.95
CA ARG A 203 12.67 -13.07 5.24
C ARG A 203 13.08 -13.20 6.70
N ILE A 204 13.45 -12.10 7.36
CA ILE A 204 13.75 -12.08 8.80
C ILE A 204 12.49 -12.48 9.60
N VAL A 205 11.33 -11.91 9.24
CA VAL A 205 10.03 -12.25 9.85
C VAL A 205 9.68 -13.72 9.66
N GLU A 206 9.84 -14.22 8.43
CA GLU A 206 9.50 -15.59 8.05
C GLU A 206 10.16 -16.63 8.97
N ASP A 207 11.44 -16.43 9.28
CA ASP A 207 12.21 -17.42 10.04
C ASP A 207 12.15 -17.26 11.56
N ASN A 208 11.87 -16.05 12.05
CA ASN A 208 12.08 -15.72 13.48
C ASN A 208 10.80 -15.31 14.20
N PHE A 209 9.79 -14.84 13.47
CA PHE A 209 8.64 -14.18 14.09
C PHE A 209 7.30 -14.76 13.67
N LEU A 210 7.25 -15.64 12.67
CA LEU A 210 6.04 -16.38 12.32
C LEU A 210 5.76 -17.50 13.32
N ASP A 211 4.47 -17.72 13.58
CA ASP A 211 3.96 -18.87 14.31
C ASP A 211 3.69 -20.04 13.34
N ASN A 212 3.07 -21.10 13.85
CA ASN A 212 2.69 -22.26 13.04
C ASN A 212 1.64 -21.93 11.96
N ASN A 213 0.94 -20.79 12.05
CA ASN A 213 0.00 -20.32 11.05
C ASN A 213 0.67 -19.49 9.94
N GLY A 214 1.99 -19.30 10.04
CA GLY A 214 2.79 -18.59 9.05
C GLY A 214 2.29 -17.18 8.78
N TRP A 215 2.33 -16.77 7.52
CA TRP A 215 1.92 -15.43 7.11
C TRP A 215 0.43 -15.14 7.28
N ILE A 216 -0.43 -16.17 7.24
CA ILE A 216 -1.86 -16.03 7.53
C ILE A 216 -2.02 -15.65 9.01
N GLY A 217 -1.30 -16.34 9.90
CA GLY A 217 -1.23 -16.01 11.33
C GLY A 217 -0.84 -14.57 11.58
N LEU A 218 0.21 -14.09 10.90
CA LEU A 218 0.68 -12.71 11.04
C LEU A 218 -0.36 -11.67 10.59
N ILE A 219 -1.04 -11.88 9.45
CA ILE A 219 -2.10 -10.97 9.00
C ILE A 219 -3.28 -10.98 9.96
N ASN A 220 -3.68 -12.16 10.44
CA ASN A 220 -4.74 -12.28 11.44
C ASN A 220 -4.35 -11.58 12.75
N PHE A 221 -3.10 -11.70 13.19
CA PHE A 221 -2.58 -10.99 14.35
C PHE A 221 -2.71 -9.47 14.18
N LEU A 222 -2.29 -8.92 13.03
CA LEU A 222 -2.45 -7.50 12.73
C LEU A 222 -3.91 -7.07 12.71
N ASN A 223 -4.75 -7.79 11.96
CA ASN A 223 -6.17 -7.47 11.82
C ASN A 223 -6.91 -7.53 13.16
N ASN A 224 -6.61 -8.51 14.01
CA ASN A 224 -7.23 -8.63 15.32
C ASN A 224 -6.78 -7.49 16.26
N ASN A 225 -5.48 -7.17 16.29
CA ASN A 225 -4.96 -6.12 17.17
C ASN A 225 -5.38 -4.71 16.74
N LEU A 226 -5.61 -4.50 15.46
CA LEU A 226 -6.05 -3.22 14.91
C LEU A 226 -7.57 -3.15 14.76
N ASN A 227 -8.30 -4.26 14.86
CA ASN A 227 -9.70 -4.37 14.44
C ASN A 227 -9.92 -3.91 12.99
N THR A 228 -9.12 -4.46 12.07
CA THR A 228 -9.12 -4.14 10.64
C THR A 228 -9.32 -5.39 9.77
N ASN A 229 -9.54 -5.19 8.47
CA ASN A 229 -9.63 -6.27 7.49
C ASN A 229 -8.66 -6.07 6.31
N PHE A 230 -7.35 -6.02 6.59
CA PHE A 230 -6.34 -6.01 5.54
C PHE A 230 -6.17 -7.39 4.90
N TYR A 231 -5.79 -7.36 3.62
CA TYR A 231 -5.47 -8.53 2.82
C TYR A 231 -4.12 -8.36 2.16
N HIS A 232 -3.51 -9.48 1.75
CA HIS A 232 -2.24 -9.45 1.05
C HIS A 232 -2.32 -10.30 -0.21
N SER A 233 -1.80 -9.80 -1.33
CA SER A 233 -1.89 -10.45 -2.65
C SER A 233 -1.31 -11.86 -2.67
N SER A 234 -0.15 -12.08 -2.05
CA SER A 234 0.47 -13.41 -1.97
C SER A 234 -0.25 -14.44 -1.09
N ILE A 235 -1.30 -14.05 -0.36
CA ILE A 235 -1.97 -14.91 0.65
C ILE A 235 -3.46 -15.04 0.37
N HIS A 236 -4.10 -13.95 -0.09
CA HIS A 236 -5.55 -13.81 -0.22
C HIS A 236 -5.99 -13.61 -1.68
N LEU A 237 -5.36 -14.30 -2.64
CA LEU A 237 -5.59 -14.12 -4.09
C LEU A 237 -7.07 -14.19 -4.52
N GLU A 238 -7.86 -15.04 -3.88
CA GLU A 238 -9.29 -15.16 -4.22
C GLU A 238 -10.10 -13.96 -3.74
N LYS A 239 -9.74 -13.40 -2.57
CA LYS A 239 -10.44 -12.26 -1.97
C LYS A 239 -10.12 -10.97 -2.72
N ILE A 240 -8.86 -10.79 -3.14
CA ILE A 240 -8.46 -9.57 -3.86
C ILE A 240 -9.18 -9.41 -5.20
N ASN A 241 -9.65 -10.50 -5.83
CA ASN A 241 -10.43 -10.46 -7.07
C ASN A 241 -11.81 -9.77 -6.94
N ASN A 242 -12.13 -9.18 -5.80
CA ASN A 242 -13.34 -8.38 -5.57
C ASN A 242 -13.02 -6.90 -5.28
N PHE A 243 -11.74 -6.52 -5.25
CA PHE A 243 -11.30 -5.16 -4.89
C PHE A 243 -11.13 -4.28 -6.11
N ILE A 244 -11.03 -2.96 -5.88
CA ILE A 244 -10.91 -1.97 -6.95
C ILE A 244 -9.78 -2.37 -7.88
N PRO A 245 -10.04 -2.49 -9.19
CA PRO A 245 -9.03 -2.91 -10.13
C PRO A 245 -7.96 -1.84 -10.21
N PHE A 246 -6.71 -2.29 -10.18
CA PHE A 246 -5.58 -1.50 -10.61
C PHE A 246 -5.26 -1.81 -12.06
N TYR A 247 -4.89 -0.77 -12.79
CA TYR A 247 -4.61 -0.85 -14.22
C TYR A 247 -3.17 -0.46 -14.49
N SER A 248 -2.32 -1.49 -14.59
CA SER A 248 -0.88 -1.31 -14.79
C SER A 248 -0.56 -0.43 -16.01
N TYR A 249 0.43 0.41 -15.79
CA TYR A 249 1.25 0.97 -16.86
C TYR A 249 2.06 -0.18 -17.45
N MET A 250 1.74 -0.60 -18.67
CA MET A 250 2.65 -1.48 -19.40
C MET A 250 3.80 -0.59 -19.87
N SER A 251 4.99 -0.76 -19.31
CA SER A 251 6.18 -0.26 -19.99
C SER A 251 6.25 -0.94 -21.36
N ILE A 252 6.76 -0.22 -22.35
CA ILE A 252 6.90 -0.68 -23.74
C ILE A 252 7.77 -1.95 -23.86
N ASN A 253 8.41 -2.40 -22.77
CA ASN A 253 9.05 -3.71 -22.72
C ASN A 253 7.98 -4.79 -22.81
N LYS A 254 7.83 -5.31 -24.04
CA LYS A 254 7.05 -6.47 -24.43
C LYS A 254 7.57 -7.75 -23.76
N ASP A 255 7.68 -7.78 -22.44
CA ASP A 255 8.05 -8.99 -21.73
C ASP A 255 6.82 -9.91 -21.71
N GLU A 256 7.04 -11.14 -22.16
CA GLU A 256 6.05 -12.18 -22.50
C GLU A 256 5.08 -12.56 -21.36
N ILE A 257 5.37 -12.12 -20.13
CA ILE A 257 4.46 -12.22 -18.97
C ILE A 257 3.15 -11.44 -19.22
N SER A 258 3.20 -10.39 -20.04
CA SER A 258 2.04 -9.60 -20.48
C SER A 258 1.08 -10.37 -21.41
N LEU A 259 1.53 -11.44 -22.05
CA LEU A 259 0.77 -12.26 -23.00
C LEU A 259 0.07 -13.46 -22.33
N ILE A 260 0.67 -14.07 -21.32
CA ILE A 260 0.19 -15.34 -20.76
C ILE A 260 -1.10 -15.21 -19.90
N LYS A 261 -1.56 -14.00 -19.54
CA LYS A 261 -2.61 -13.84 -18.51
C LYS A 261 -3.71 -12.80 -18.76
N LYS A 262 -3.88 -12.27 -19.97
CA LYS A 262 -4.93 -11.25 -20.24
C LYS A 262 -6.39 -11.74 -20.11
N ASN A 263 -6.66 -13.06 -20.19
CA ASN A 263 -8.03 -13.57 -20.28
C ASN A 263 -8.63 -14.17 -18.99
N LYS A 264 -7.94 -14.16 -17.84
CA LYS A 264 -8.44 -14.83 -16.61
C LYS A 264 -8.57 -13.97 -15.36
N PHE A 265 -8.04 -12.74 -15.33
CA PHE A 265 -8.07 -11.91 -14.13
C PHE A 265 -9.08 -10.78 -14.30
N LYS A 266 -10.08 -10.75 -13.41
CA LYS A 266 -11.23 -9.82 -13.51
C LYS A 266 -11.05 -8.55 -12.67
N TYR A 267 -10.40 -8.61 -11.49
CA TYR A 267 -10.20 -7.47 -10.57
C TYR A 267 -9.01 -7.63 -9.60
N GLY A 268 -8.62 -6.55 -8.92
CA GLY A 268 -7.68 -6.50 -7.78
C GLY A 268 -6.29 -7.13 -7.98
N PHE A 269 -5.41 -6.40 -8.68
CA PHE A 269 -4.03 -6.81 -8.94
C PHE A 269 -3.05 -5.94 -8.16
N CYS A 270 -1.99 -6.52 -7.61
CA CYS A 270 -0.92 -5.73 -7.01
C CYS A 270 -0.11 -5.05 -8.12
N ASN A 271 -0.04 -3.73 -8.08
CA ASN A 271 0.64 -2.90 -9.07
C ASN A 271 2.13 -3.24 -9.21
N ASP A 272 2.79 -3.47 -8.07
CA ASP A 272 4.21 -3.69 -8.05
C ASP A 272 4.58 -5.02 -8.74
N ASN A 273 5.43 -4.93 -9.77
CA ASN A 273 5.81 -6.09 -10.57
C ASN A 273 6.47 -7.19 -9.73
N ASN A 274 7.32 -6.83 -8.76
CA ASN A 274 7.99 -7.81 -7.90
C ASN A 274 6.97 -8.48 -6.98
N ALA A 275 6.12 -7.71 -6.30
CA ALA A 275 5.10 -8.25 -5.40
C ALA A 275 4.09 -9.15 -6.14
N ASN A 276 3.67 -8.74 -7.32
CA ASN A 276 2.82 -9.55 -8.17
C ASN A 276 3.53 -10.84 -8.62
N PHE A 277 4.78 -10.75 -9.07
CA PHE A 277 5.57 -11.94 -9.41
C PHE A 277 5.64 -12.92 -8.23
N LEU A 278 5.94 -12.43 -7.02
CA LEU A 278 6.00 -13.25 -5.81
C LEU A 278 4.63 -13.83 -5.42
N SER A 279 3.54 -13.11 -5.66
CA SER A 279 2.18 -13.60 -5.40
C SER A 279 1.76 -14.79 -6.28
N TYR A 280 2.44 -15.01 -7.41
CA TYR A 280 2.17 -16.14 -8.30
C TYR A 280 2.38 -17.51 -7.64
N PHE A 281 3.15 -17.57 -6.55
CA PHE A 281 3.52 -18.82 -5.89
C PHE A 281 2.47 -19.39 -4.91
N ARG A 282 1.28 -18.76 -4.81
CA ARG A 282 -0.01 -19.17 -4.17
C ARG A 282 0.02 -19.95 -2.84
N GLU A 283 0.63 -21.13 -2.80
CA GLU A 283 0.47 -22.13 -1.72
C GLU A 283 1.71 -22.33 -0.84
N ASN A 284 2.86 -21.73 -1.19
CA ASN A 284 4.10 -21.73 -0.40
C ASN A 284 4.76 -20.34 -0.40
N SER A 285 3.92 -19.31 -0.28
CA SER A 285 4.16 -18.01 -0.89
C SER A 285 5.42 -17.30 -0.37
N ILE A 286 6.20 -16.82 -1.32
CA ILE A 286 7.21 -15.81 -1.05
C ILE A 286 6.42 -14.51 -0.83
N VAL A 287 6.33 -14.06 0.41
CA VAL A 287 5.62 -12.82 0.74
C VAL A 287 6.53 -11.63 0.48
N SER A 288 5.93 -10.60 -0.10
CA SER A 288 6.53 -9.31 -0.40
C SER A 288 6.26 -8.34 0.75
N GLY A 289 7.29 -7.87 1.44
CA GLY A 289 7.11 -6.86 2.49
C GLY A 289 6.91 -5.44 1.96
N HIS A 290 7.23 -5.18 0.68
CA HIS A 290 7.32 -3.82 0.15
C HIS A 290 6.05 -3.33 -0.55
N ALA A 291 5.21 -4.26 -1.01
CA ALA A 291 3.94 -4.04 -1.69
C ALA A 291 3.08 -5.32 -1.63
N GLY A 292 1.77 -5.20 -1.83
CA GLY A 292 0.85 -6.34 -1.85
C GLY A 292 -0.31 -6.25 -0.87
N PHE A 293 -0.33 -5.25 0.03
CA PHE A 293 -1.43 -5.04 0.95
C PHE A 293 -2.63 -4.36 0.28
N PHE A 294 -3.82 -4.79 0.67
CA PHE A 294 -5.11 -4.22 0.26
C PHE A 294 -5.94 -3.87 1.49
N GLY A 295 -6.62 -2.73 1.45
CA GLY A 295 -7.52 -2.30 2.50
C GLY A 295 -8.41 -1.14 2.04
N ASN A 296 -9.47 -0.88 2.81
CA ASN A 296 -10.33 0.28 2.60
C ASN A 296 -9.87 1.48 3.44
N ILE A 297 -10.53 2.62 3.28
CA ILE A 297 -10.18 3.87 3.97
C ILE A 297 -10.35 3.81 5.49
N ILE A 298 -11.29 3.00 6.00
CA ILE A 298 -11.53 2.83 7.44
C ILE A 298 -10.40 2.03 8.07
N ASP A 299 -10.00 0.91 7.45
CA ASP A 299 -8.88 0.10 7.92
C ASP A 299 -7.58 0.91 7.93
N VAL A 300 -7.31 1.65 6.85
CA VAL A 300 -6.14 2.52 6.73
C VAL A 300 -6.16 3.62 7.79
N LYS A 301 -7.32 4.24 8.06
CA LYS A 301 -7.46 5.21 9.16
C LYS A 301 -7.04 4.62 10.49
N ILE A 302 -7.57 3.45 10.84
CA ILE A 302 -7.26 2.80 12.12
C ILE A 302 -5.76 2.50 12.23
N ALA A 303 -5.16 2.01 11.14
CA ALA A 303 -3.71 1.80 11.05
C ALA A 303 -2.91 3.10 11.22
N VAL A 304 -3.33 4.22 10.60
CA VAL A 304 -2.70 5.54 10.76
C VAL A 304 -2.80 6.03 12.20
N LYS A 305 -3.97 5.93 12.83
CA LYS A 305 -4.13 6.29 14.26
C LYS A 305 -3.21 5.47 15.16
N LYS A 306 -3.02 4.19 14.85
CA LYS A 306 -2.08 3.35 15.58
C LYS A 306 -0.63 3.80 15.38
N LEU A 307 -0.25 4.15 14.15
CA LEU A 307 1.07 4.73 13.87
C LEU A 307 1.29 6.05 14.62
N ILE A 308 0.31 6.96 14.65
CA ILE A 308 0.39 8.22 15.42
C ILE A 308 0.74 7.92 16.88
N ASN A 309 -0.01 7.03 17.52
CA ASN A 309 0.17 6.70 18.93
C ASN A 309 1.52 6.02 19.20
N SER A 310 1.92 5.07 18.35
CA SER A 310 3.23 4.42 18.44
C SER A 310 4.37 5.41 18.22
N GLN A 311 4.26 6.29 17.21
CA GLN A 311 5.28 7.28 16.89
C GLN A 311 5.41 8.34 17.99
N ARG A 312 4.30 8.79 18.59
CA ARG A 312 4.33 9.68 19.75
C ARG A 312 5.10 9.08 20.92
N LYS A 313 4.82 7.82 21.27
CA LYS A 313 5.57 7.12 22.33
C LYS A 313 7.08 7.06 22.05
N ILE A 314 7.45 6.78 20.81
CA ILE A 314 8.85 6.72 20.37
C ILE A 314 9.53 8.07 20.55
N LEU A 315 8.91 9.15 20.04
CA LEU A 315 9.48 10.49 20.13
C LEU A 315 9.59 10.99 21.57
N ASN A 316 8.68 10.56 22.45
CA ASN A 316 8.68 10.94 23.86
C ASN A 316 9.63 10.08 24.71
N SER A 317 10.05 8.90 24.22
CA SER A 317 11.08 8.10 24.86
C SER A 317 12.45 8.79 24.71
N LYS A 318 13.03 9.21 25.83
CA LYS A 318 14.14 10.18 25.93
C LYS A 318 15.32 9.83 25.00
N ASN A 319 15.84 10.86 24.30
CA ASN A 319 17.06 10.94 23.48
C ASN A 319 16.96 10.74 21.95
N TYR A 320 15.79 10.55 21.34
CA TYR A 320 15.69 10.73 19.89
C TYR A 320 15.69 12.22 19.53
N ILE A 321 16.89 12.81 19.51
CA ILE A 321 17.09 14.09 18.84
C ILE A 321 17.29 13.74 17.37
N SER A 322 16.31 14.04 16.52
CA SER A 322 16.46 14.03 15.07
C SER A 322 17.47 15.10 14.66
N LYS A 323 18.75 14.90 14.97
CA LYS A 323 19.84 15.82 14.64
C LYS A 323 20.14 15.82 13.14
N VAL A 324 19.61 14.86 12.40
CA VAL A 324 19.81 14.69 10.97
C VAL A 324 18.48 14.84 10.25
N ASN A 325 18.49 15.59 9.15
CA ASN A 325 17.36 15.79 8.24
C ASN A 325 17.08 14.48 7.47
N ASN A 326 16.60 13.47 8.20
CA ASN A 326 16.41 12.12 7.69
C ASN A 326 15.09 12.03 6.93
N GLN A 327 15.17 11.63 5.66
CA GLN A 327 14.00 11.41 4.81
C GLN A 327 13.11 10.28 5.34
N PHE A 328 13.67 9.31 6.06
CA PHE A 328 12.96 8.19 6.64
C PHE A 328 13.26 8.05 8.13
N VAL A 329 12.24 7.83 8.93
CA VAL A 329 12.33 7.62 10.38
C VAL A 329 11.46 6.43 10.76
N PHE A 330 12.08 5.34 11.20
CA PHE A 330 11.40 4.11 11.61
C PHE A 330 10.37 3.62 10.58
N GLY A 331 10.77 3.62 9.30
CA GLY A 331 9.95 3.21 8.16
C GLY A 331 8.82 4.16 7.75
N LEU A 332 8.91 5.43 8.14
CA LEU A 332 7.99 6.50 7.73
C LEU A 332 8.75 7.64 7.05
N ASP A 333 8.16 8.24 6.03
CA ASP A 333 8.70 9.38 5.31
C ASP A 333 8.55 10.67 6.14
N THR A 334 9.49 11.61 6.00
CA THR A 334 9.37 12.97 6.53
C THR A 334 9.28 14.00 5.39
N PRO A 335 8.64 15.16 5.61
CA PRO A 335 8.69 16.28 4.68
C PRO A 335 10.14 16.74 4.46
N SER A 336 10.60 16.69 3.21
CA SER A 336 11.99 17.04 2.87
C SER A 336 12.19 18.46 2.34
N LYS A 337 11.09 19.16 2.00
CA LYS A 337 11.09 20.50 1.40
C LYS A 337 9.71 21.15 1.48
N GLU A 338 9.64 22.45 1.18
CA GLU A 338 8.44 23.29 1.18
C GLU A 338 7.32 22.72 0.30
N ASN A 339 7.64 22.32 -0.93
CA ASN A 339 6.68 21.69 -1.84
C ASN A 339 6.69 20.16 -1.73
N SER A 340 6.83 19.64 -0.50
CA SER A 340 6.70 18.20 -0.27
C SER A 340 5.25 17.77 -0.48
N VAL A 341 5.06 16.51 -0.90
CA VAL A 341 3.74 15.92 -1.11
C VAL A 341 2.95 15.69 0.19
N SER A 342 3.54 16.03 1.34
CA SER A 342 2.81 16.15 2.60
C SER A 342 1.82 17.31 2.59
N GLY A 343 2.04 18.35 1.76
CA GLY A 343 1.19 19.53 1.65
C GLY A 343 1.36 20.58 2.75
N ILE A 344 2.37 20.42 3.62
CA ILE A 344 2.67 21.38 4.69
C ILE A 344 3.46 22.56 4.13
N LYS A 345 3.04 23.78 4.47
CA LYS A 345 3.71 25.03 4.07
C LYS A 345 4.97 25.28 4.91
N ASP A 346 4.85 25.22 6.24
CA ASP A 346 5.95 25.47 7.19
C ASP A 346 6.76 24.19 7.44
N TRP A 347 7.27 23.60 6.36
CA TRP A 347 7.89 22.28 6.40
C TRP A 347 9.07 22.19 7.37
N ASP A 348 9.82 23.27 7.55
CA ASP A 348 10.99 23.36 8.43
C ASP A 348 10.61 23.24 9.91
N LEU A 349 9.46 23.81 10.29
CA LEU A 349 8.88 23.70 11.63
C LEU A 349 8.34 22.28 11.91
N TYR A 350 7.78 21.63 10.90
CA TYR A 350 7.07 20.35 11.06
C TYR A 350 7.84 19.10 10.59
N LYS A 351 9.04 19.23 10.00
CA LYS A 351 9.81 18.10 9.43
C LYS A 351 10.05 16.93 10.38
N ASN A 352 10.16 17.18 11.68
CA ASN A 352 10.39 16.16 12.71
C ASN A 352 9.10 15.77 13.46
N LYS A 353 7.97 16.34 13.07
CA LYS A 353 6.65 16.09 13.67
C LYS A 353 5.72 15.42 12.68
N VAL A 354 5.98 15.51 11.39
CA VAL A 354 5.10 14.99 10.35
C VAL A 354 5.74 13.79 9.69
N PHE A 355 4.94 12.73 9.61
CA PHE A 355 5.35 11.43 9.11
C PHE A 355 4.31 10.93 8.12
N GLY A 356 4.73 10.15 7.14
CA GLY A 356 3.81 9.63 6.15
C GLY A 356 4.40 8.52 5.31
N HIS A 357 3.73 8.21 4.21
CA HIS A 357 4.31 7.39 3.14
C HIS A 357 3.53 7.59 1.85
N LEU A 358 4.14 7.23 0.73
CA LEU A 358 3.56 7.33 -0.60
C LEU A 358 3.43 5.94 -1.23
N GLY A 359 2.32 5.69 -1.92
CA GLY A 359 2.15 4.51 -2.77
C GLY A 359 2.13 4.85 -4.25
N TYR A 360 2.59 3.92 -5.09
CA TYR A 360 2.69 4.15 -6.53
C TYR A 360 1.31 4.26 -7.22
N THR A 361 0.28 3.59 -6.69
CA THR A 361 -1.14 3.71 -7.08
C THR A 361 -1.76 5.08 -6.82
N GLY A 362 -0.99 6.09 -6.39
CA GLY A 362 -1.52 7.40 -6.02
C GLY A 362 -2.03 7.47 -4.59
N THR A 363 -1.94 6.38 -3.84
CA THR A 363 -2.23 6.32 -2.41
C THR A 363 -1.19 7.10 -1.60
N SER A 364 -1.56 7.69 -0.48
CA SER A 364 -0.67 8.36 0.46
C SER A 364 -1.35 8.54 1.81
N PHE A 365 -0.57 8.64 2.87
CA PHE A 365 -1.05 9.19 4.13
C PHE A 365 0.03 10.06 4.76
N TRP A 366 -0.40 11.00 5.57
CA TRP A 366 0.46 11.83 6.41
C TRP A 366 -0.22 12.10 7.74
N PHE A 367 0.55 12.19 8.81
CA PHE A 367 0.06 12.55 10.13
C PHE A 367 1.06 13.43 10.86
N CYS A 368 0.55 14.26 11.77
CA CYS A 368 1.35 15.10 12.64
C CYS A 368 1.34 14.54 14.06
N VAL A 369 2.51 14.49 14.67
CA VAL A 369 2.73 14.20 16.09
C VAL A 369 3.16 15.52 16.74
N ASP A 370 2.18 16.25 17.25
CA ASP A 370 2.40 17.43 18.09
C ASP A 370 1.73 17.17 19.45
N GLU A 371 2.40 17.50 20.54
CA GLU A 371 1.91 17.31 21.90
C GLU A 371 0.72 18.22 22.23
N ASN A 372 0.62 19.35 21.53
CA ASN A 372 -0.39 20.39 21.78
C ASN A 372 -1.58 20.36 20.81
N LYS A 373 -1.60 19.43 19.85
CA LYS A 373 -2.67 19.34 18.84
C LYS A 373 -3.40 18.01 18.93
N ASN A 374 -4.69 18.04 18.62
CA ASN A 374 -5.48 16.83 18.37
C ASN A 374 -4.83 15.99 17.25
N GLU A 375 -5.18 14.70 17.18
CA GLU A 375 -4.69 13.81 16.12
C GLU A 375 -5.02 14.41 14.75
N GLN A 376 -3.99 14.78 13.99
CA GLN A 376 -4.13 15.38 12.67
C GLN A 376 -3.48 14.48 11.65
N TYR A 377 -4.26 14.10 10.65
CA TYR A 377 -3.80 13.27 9.55
C TYR A 377 -4.65 13.52 8.32
N HIS A 378 -4.10 13.13 7.17
CA HIS A 378 -4.88 12.92 5.96
C HIS A 378 -4.46 11.65 5.26
N ILE A 379 -5.41 11.05 4.57
CA ILE A 379 -5.24 9.82 3.80
C ILE A 379 -5.86 10.06 2.43
N LEU A 380 -5.20 9.59 1.39
CA LEU A 380 -5.70 9.51 0.03
C LEU A 380 -5.45 8.10 -0.47
N LEU A 381 -6.47 7.43 -0.97
CA LEU A 381 -6.38 6.15 -1.67
C LEU A 381 -6.92 6.34 -3.08
N THR A 382 -6.15 5.95 -4.09
CA THR A 382 -6.62 5.93 -5.47
C THR A 382 -6.09 4.66 -6.15
N ASN A 383 -6.61 4.34 -7.34
CA ASN A 383 -6.15 3.22 -8.15
C ASN A 383 -5.37 3.67 -9.39
N ARG A 384 -4.66 4.82 -9.31
CA ARG A 384 -3.95 5.53 -10.40
C ARG A 384 -3.74 4.66 -11.63
N THR A 385 -4.44 4.96 -12.70
CA THR A 385 -4.48 4.08 -13.86
C THR A 385 -3.52 4.59 -14.93
N ALA A 386 -3.02 3.72 -15.80
CA ALA A 386 -2.65 4.20 -17.14
C ALA A 386 -3.93 4.78 -17.77
N LYS A 387 -3.87 5.94 -18.44
CA LYS A 387 -5.09 6.56 -19.02
C LYS A 387 -5.72 5.57 -20.00
N ARG A 388 -6.85 4.96 -19.63
CA ARG A 388 -7.57 4.02 -20.46
C ARG A 388 -8.92 4.62 -20.85
N LYS A 389 -9.39 4.28 -22.05
CA LYS A 389 -10.74 4.63 -22.49
C LYS A 389 -11.71 3.54 -21.99
N LYS A 390 -12.78 3.96 -21.31
CA LYS A 390 -13.87 3.08 -20.88
C LYS A 390 -14.65 2.61 -22.12
N TYR A 391 -14.52 1.35 -22.54
CA TYR A 391 -15.33 0.78 -23.64
C TYR A 391 -16.62 0.20 -23.06
N GLY A 392 -17.66 1.02 -22.88
CA GLY A 392 -18.97 0.51 -22.48
C GLY A 392 -19.75 1.49 -21.61
N ILE A 393 -20.71 2.15 -22.24
CA ILE A 393 -21.76 2.94 -21.59
C ILE A 393 -22.99 2.03 -21.45
N LYS A 394 -22.89 0.95 -20.66
CA LYS A 394 -24.06 0.56 -19.88
C LYS A 394 -23.84 1.21 -18.53
N LYS A 395 -24.60 2.29 -18.30
CA LYS A 395 -24.47 3.29 -17.25
C LYS A 395 -24.46 2.65 -15.87
N CYS A 396 -23.31 2.14 -15.43
CA CYS A 396 -23.13 1.72 -14.05
C CYS A 396 -23.11 2.98 -13.20
N PRO A 397 -23.88 3.05 -12.10
CA PRO A 397 -23.93 4.25 -11.30
C PRO A 397 -22.58 4.54 -10.64
N ARG A 398 -22.28 5.84 -10.48
CA ARG A 398 -21.19 6.28 -9.62
C ARG A 398 -21.72 6.32 -8.19
N ILE A 399 -21.05 5.63 -7.29
CA ILE A 399 -21.40 5.60 -5.87
C ILE A 399 -20.51 6.59 -5.14
N PHE A 400 -21.08 7.39 -4.25
CA PHE A 400 -20.36 8.20 -3.28
C PHE A 400 -20.77 7.77 -1.88
N ILE A 401 -19.78 7.66 -0.99
CA ILE A 401 -20.00 7.29 0.41
C ILE A 401 -19.29 8.34 1.26
N TYR A 402 -20.03 8.96 2.17
CA TYR A 402 -19.48 9.86 3.17
C TYR A 402 -19.77 9.30 4.56
N ASN A 403 -18.74 9.20 5.38
CA ASN A 403 -18.86 8.77 6.76
C ASN A 403 -18.18 9.82 7.64
N GLU A 404 -19.01 10.60 8.32
CA GLU A 404 -18.58 11.47 9.41
C GLU A 404 -18.52 10.63 10.68
N TYR A 405 -17.37 10.59 11.35
CA TYR A 405 -17.14 9.58 12.40
C TYR A 405 -18.03 9.70 13.64
N THR A 406 -18.74 10.82 13.77
CA THR A 406 -19.68 11.10 14.86
C THR A 406 -21.14 10.87 14.47
N SER A 407 -21.43 10.56 13.20
CA SER A 407 -22.80 10.42 12.69
C SER A 407 -22.94 9.20 11.77
N CYS A 408 -24.13 9.01 11.22
CA CYS A 408 -24.40 7.90 10.30
C CYS A 408 -23.75 8.14 8.93
N SER A 409 -23.34 7.06 8.27
CA SER A 409 -22.92 7.09 6.87
C SER A 409 -24.04 7.64 5.98
N LYS A 410 -23.65 8.44 4.99
CA LYS A 410 -24.51 8.92 3.91
C LYS A 410 -24.05 8.36 2.59
N TYR A 411 -25.01 7.98 1.76
CA TYR A 411 -24.78 7.31 0.49
C TYR A 411 -25.43 8.11 -0.64
N PHE A 412 -24.72 8.24 -1.76
CA PHE A 412 -25.26 8.92 -2.94
C PHE A 412 -25.00 8.10 -4.19
N LEU A 413 -25.96 8.14 -5.11
CA LEU A 413 -25.86 7.52 -6.42
C LEU A 413 -25.95 8.60 -7.49
N LEU A 414 -25.04 8.55 -8.45
CA LEU A 414 -25.17 9.23 -9.73
C LEU A 414 -25.52 8.19 -10.79
N ASN A 415 -26.77 8.21 -11.25
CA ASN A 415 -27.21 7.41 -12.38
C ASN A 415 -27.50 8.33 -13.57
N GLU A 416 -26.67 8.24 -14.60
CA GLU A 416 -26.74 9.15 -15.76
C GLU A 416 -26.58 10.63 -15.35
N ASN A 417 -27.70 11.34 -15.21
CA ASN A 417 -27.78 12.76 -14.83
C ASN A 417 -28.44 12.96 -13.46
N ASP A 418 -28.99 11.90 -12.86
CA ASP A 418 -29.71 11.96 -11.60
C ASP A 418 -28.74 11.67 -10.45
N PHE A 419 -28.58 12.65 -9.57
CA PHE A 419 -27.78 12.54 -8.36
C PHE A 419 -28.67 12.70 -7.15
N TYR A 420 -28.70 11.72 -6.25
CA TYR A 420 -29.55 11.72 -5.07
C TYR A 420 -28.91 10.98 -3.89
N GLU A 421 -29.31 11.36 -2.68
CA GLU A 421 -29.01 10.60 -1.45
C GLU A 421 -29.91 9.36 -1.40
N CYS A 422 -29.35 8.22 -1.01
CA CYS A 422 -29.97 6.90 -1.10
C CYS A 422 -29.69 6.07 0.16
N SER A 423 -30.39 4.95 0.31
CA SER A 423 -30.15 4.00 1.40
C SER A 423 -28.95 3.08 1.13
N GLU A 424 -28.47 2.41 2.18
CA GLU A 424 -27.42 1.41 2.04
C GLU A 424 -27.86 0.24 1.14
N GLU A 425 -29.11 -0.20 1.29
CA GLU A 425 -29.71 -1.29 0.50
C GLU A 425 -29.78 -0.95 -1.00
N GLU A 426 -30.02 0.31 -1.34
CA GLU A 426 -30.00 0.78 -2.73
C GLU A 426 -28.59 0.68 -3.32
N VAL A 427 -27.56 1.07 -2.57
CA VAL A 427 -26.15 0.91 -3.01
C VAL A 427 -25.79 -0.57 -3.17
N GLN A 428 -26.19 -1.43 -2.22
CA GLN A 428 -25.95 -2.87 -2.29
C GLN A 428 -26.63 -3.49 -3.53
N SER A 429 -27.87 -3.07 -3.81
CA SER A 429 -28.62 -3.50 -4.99
C SER A 429 -27.91 -3.07 -6.28
N ALA A 430 -27.50 -1.81 -6.37
CA ALA A 430 -26.76 -1.29 -7.52
C ALA A 430 -25.45 -2.07 -7.78
N LEU A 431 -24.76 -2.48 -6.73
CA LEU A 431 -23.53 -3.29 -6.83
C LEU A 431 -23.81 -4.71 -7.31
N LEU A 432 -24.87 -5.36 -6.80
CA LEU A 432 -25.27 -6.69 -7.22
C LEU A 432 -25.71 -6.74 -8.69
N GLU A 433 -26.46 -5.72 -9.14
CA GLU A 433 -26.89 -5.59 -10.54
C GLU A 433 -25.71 -5.35 -11.50
N SER A 434 -24.79 -4.47 -11.09
CA SER A 434 -23.63 -4.08 -11.90
C SER A 434 -22.58 -5.19 -12.04
N ARG A 435 -22.54 -6.15 -11.10
CA ARG A 435 -21.57 -7.26 -11.07
C ARG A 435 -21.52 -8.09 -12.37
N LYS A 436 -22.63 -8.19 -13.10
CA LYS A 436 -22.71 -8.93 -14.37
C LYS A 436 -22.30 -8.11 -15.59
N LEU A 437 -22.24 -6.78 -15.46
CA LEU A 437 -21.99 -5.83 -16.56
C LEU A 437 -20.50 -5.61 -16.82
N SER A 438 -19.64 -5.99 -15.88
CA SER A 438 -18.20 -5.70 -15.88
C SER A 438 -17.32 -6.43 -16.91
N LYS A 439 -17.94 -7.19 -17.82
CA LYS A 439 -17.20 -7.96 -18.84
C LYS A 439 -16.54 -7.10 -19.92
N ILE A 440 -16.92 -5.82 -20.06
CA ILE A 440 -16.51 -4.98 -21.18
C ILE A 440 -16.16 -3.60 -20.62
N ILE A 441 -14.89 -3.29 -20.34
CA ILE A 441 -14.67 -1.90 -19.95
C ILE A 441 -13.36 -1.19 -20.24
N TRP A 442 -12.24 -1.81 -20.61
CA TRP A 442 -11.01 -1.01 -20.77
C TRP A 442 -10.25 -1.31 -22.05
N ASN A 443 -9.96 -0.25 -22.80
CA ASN A 443 -9.01 -0.34 -23.89
C ASN A 443 -7.61 -0.61 -23.33
N TYR A 444 -7.09 -1.82 -23.52
CA TYR A 444 -5.71 -2.16 -23.15
C TYR A 444 -4.69 -1.74 -24.21
N SER A 445 -5.12 -1.28 -25.40
CA SER A 445 -4.21 -0.83 -26.47
C SER A 445 -3.77 0.63 -26.33
N ASP A 446 -4.49 1.46 -25.57
CA ASP A 446 -4.11 2.85 -25.28
C ASP A 446 -3.19 2.90 -24.05
N ILE A 447 -1.88 2.78 -24.27
CA ILE A 447 -0.87 3.01 -23.22
C ILE A 447 -0.54 4.50 -23.20
N LYS A 448 -0.86 5.19 -22.10
CA LYS A 448 -0.42 6.58 -21.87
C LYS A 448 0.45 6.67 -20.61
N LEU A 449 1.28 7.71 -20.57
CA LEU A 449 2.08 8.08 -19.41
C LEU A 449 1.20 8.18 -18.15
N ALA A 450 1.67 7.58 -17.06
CA ALA A 450 0.96 7.62 -15.79
C ALA A 450 0.83 9.09 -15.31
N PRO A 451 -0.37 9.55 -14.92
CA PRO A 451 -0.60 10.95 -14.58
C PRO A 451 0.25 11.36 -13.37
N ASN A 452 0.77 12.59 -13.35
CA ASN A 452 1.45 13.10 -12.16
C ASN A 452 0.42 13.32 -11.06
N ILE A 453 0.49 12.53 -9.99
CA ILE A 453 -0.46 12.58 -8.87
C ILE A 453 0.06 13.45 -7.71
N ASN A 454 1.30 13.93 -7.79
CA ASN A 454 1.92 14.67 -6.68
C ASN A 454 1.26 16.03 -6.46
N GLU A 455 0.91 16.73 -7.53
CA GLU A 455 0.18 18.01 -7.44
C GLU A 455 -1.17 17.82 -6.74
N LEU A 456 -1.93 16.80 -7.15
CA LEU A 456 -3.18 16.43 -6.50
C LEU A 456 -2.98 16.13 -5.01
N ARG A 457 -1.96 15.35 -4.64
CA ARG A 457 -1.65 15.08 -3.22
C ARG A 457 -1.41 16.36 -2.44
N ILE A 458 -0.61 17.28 -2.97
CA ILE A 458 -0.31 18.56 -2.34
C ILE A 458 -1.60 19.39 -2.18
N ASN A 459 -2.41 19.49 -3.23
CA ASN A 459 -3.62 20.29 -3.23
C ASN A 459 -4.70 19.75 -2.27
N LEU A 460 -4.85 18.44 -2.19
CA LEU A 460 -5.77 17.81 -1.24
C LEU A 460 -5.25 17.94 0.19
N ALA A 461 -3.96 17.68 0.41
CA ALA A 461 -3.34 17.84 1.71
C ALA A 461 -3.53 19.25 2.28
N LYS A 462 -3.32 20.30 1.46
CA LYS A 462 -3.54 21.70 1.87
C LYS A 462 -4.99 22.00 2.32
N LYS A 463 -5.97 21.24 1.84
CA LYS A 463 -7.39 21.37 2.21
C LYS A 463 -7.76 20.51 3.43
N LEU A 464 -7.10 19.36 3.58
CA LEU A 464 -7.39 18.38 4.63
C LEU A 464 -6.63 18.63 5.93
N TRP A 465 -5.47 19.27 5.84
CA TRP A 465 -4.74 19.76 7.01
C TRP A 465 -5.52 20.84 7.75
N ASN A 466 -5.32 20.85 9.07
CA ASN A 466 -5.75 21.93 9.95
C ASN A 466 -4.57 22.40 10.82
N ILE A 467 -3.37 22.46 10.21
CA ILE A 467 -2.09 22.76 10.89
C ILE A 467 -1.34 23.94 10.35
#